data_AF-A0A7R6V5Y0-F1
#
_entry.id   AF-A0A7R6V5Y0-F1
#
_cell.length_a   1.000
_cell.length_b   1.000
_cell.length_c   1.000
_cell.angle_alpha   90.00
_cell.angle_beta   90.00
_cell.angle_gamma   90.00
#
_symmetry.space_group_name_H-M   'P 1'
#
loop_
_entity.id
_entity.type
_entity.pdbx_description
1 polymer ?
#
loop_
_entity_poly.entity_id
_entity_poly.type
_entity_poly.pdbx_seq_one_letter_code
_entity_poly.pdbx_strand_id
1 'polypeptide(L)'
;MAKIKYIPLKPFEALVKPYRYKVYYGGRGSAKSYNFALTLLVLASQKTLRVLCAREFQNSISDSVHRLLSDLIDKYQLPNFEVTQREIRNKLTGSEFIFKGLRHNIQSIKSTEGVDICWVEEAQTVSEESWQILIPTIRKPGSEIWVSFNPYFVEDPTYQRFVVNPPSNAFVKKVTYEDNPYFPDVLREEMEYDKRTDYERYMHVWEGECITYSDAQVFRDKFVIDTIDVGNSKEVYYGADWGFAVDPTTLVRVWAIGEYLYIDQEAYKVGCTLDDTPNLFEKVAGSRKHIIRADSSRPETINFLNSRGFTIRPAPKWQGSVEDGIEFMKSFKKIIINPNCKHTAEEFRLYSYKTNSAGDILPQLEDKNNHCIDAIRYALSPLIRKRNSAKSMKIGLI
;
A
#
# COMPACT_ATOMS: atom_id res chain seq x y z
N MET A 1 -29.13 33.98 0.71
CA MET A 1 -28.54 32.68 1.08
C MET A 1 -27.10 32.90 1.51
N ALA A 2 -26.74 32.59 2.75
CA ALA A 2 -25.33 32.52 3.13
C ALA A 2 -24.70 31.34 2.36
N LYS A 3 -23.74 31.61 1.46
CA LYS A 3 -23.01 30.53 0.77
C LYS A 3 -22.13 29.83 1.81
N ILE A 4 -22.39 28.55 2.08
CA ILE A 4 -21.50 27.72 2.88
C ILE A 4 -20.11 27.75 2.21
N LYS A 5 -19.12 28.34 2.87
CA LYS A 5 -17.74 28.36 2.38
C LYS A 5 -17.12 27.01 2.73
N TYR A 6 -17.04 26.14 1.73
CA TYR A 6 -16.48 24.80 1.85
C TYR A 6 -15.26 24.67 0.93
N ILE A 7 -14.15 24.20 1.49
CA ILE A 7 -12.93 23.87 0.76
C ILE A 7 -12.62 22.42 1.10
N PRO A 8 -12.72 21.47 0.15
CA PRO A 8 -12.32 20.09 0.39
C PRO A 8 -10.87 20.03 0.83
N LEU A 9 -10.52 19.03 1.65
CA LEU A 9 -9.12 18.71 1.88
C LEU A 9 -8.43 18.43 0.55
N LYS A 10 -7.17 18.85 0.39
CA LYS A 10 -6.40 18.70 -0.85
C LYS A 10 -6.48 17.30 -1.46
N PRO A 11 -6.41 16.20 -0.67
CA PRO A 11 -6.54 14.86 -1.24
C PRO A 11 -7.89 14.60 -1.90
N PHE A 12 -8.96 15.26 -1.44
CA PHE A 12 -10.37 15.05 -1.78
C PHE A 12 -10.97 16.11 -2.73
N GLU A 13 -10.17 17.01 -3.30
CA GLU A 13 -10.65 18.06 -4.20
C GLU A 13 -11.45 17.54 -5.41
N ALA A 14 -11.18 16.31 -5.87
CA ALA A 14 -11.91 15.74 -6.99
C ALA A 14 -13.39 15.45 -6.66
N LEU A 15 -13.78 15.41 -5.38
CA LEU A 15 -15.19 15.26 -4.98
C LEU A 15 -16.08 16.38 -5.51
N VAL A 16 -15.55 17.59 -5.72
CA VAL A 16 -16.30 18.73 -6.27
C VAL A 16 -16.05 18.96 -7.77
N LYS A 17 -15.26 18.10 -8.43
CA LYS A 17 -14.99 18.15 -9.88
C LYS A 17 -15.91 17.16 -10.63
N PRO A 18 -16.22 17.39 -11.91
CA PRO A 18 -17.11 16.50 -12.65
C PRO A 18 -16.39 15.20 -13.07
N TYR A 19 -16.81 14.07 -12.51
CA TYR A 19 -16.35 12.72 -12.90
C TYR A 19 -17.50 11.74 -12.77
N ARG A 20 -17.62 10.80 -13.71
CA ARG A 20 -18.64 9.75 -13.63
C ARG A 20 -18.38 8.82 -12.45
N TYR A 21 -17.13 8.40 -12.25
CA TYR A 21 -16.71 7.61 -11.09
C TYR A 21 -15.71 8.40 -10.24
N LYS A 22 -15.93 8.43 -8.92
CA LYS A 22 -15.01 9.05 -7.95
C LYS A 22 -14.65 8.00 -6.91
N VAL A 23 -13.48 7.40 -7.06
CA VAL A 23 -13.04 6.25 -6.28
C VAL A 23 -11.91 6.66 -5.36
N TYR A 24 -12.11 6.47 -4.06
CA TYR A 24 -11.08 6.63 -3.05
C TYR A 24 -10.90 5.30 -2.32
N TYR A 25 -9.69 4.76 -2.40
CA TYR A 25 -9.34 3.52 -1.72
C TYR A 25 -8.13 3.73 -0.79
N GLY A 26 -7.87 2.80 0.11
CA GLY A 26 -6.68 2.82 0.97
C GLY A 26 -7.02 2.51 2.42
N GLY A 27 -6.08 2.74 3.33
CA GLY A 27 -6.18 2.21 4.69
C GLY A 27 -7.17 2.91 5.62
N ARG A 28 -7.22 2.39 6.85
CA ARG A 28 -8.02 2.89 7.97
C ARG A 28 -7.56 4.28 8.38
N GLY A 29 -8.51 5.12 8.77
CA GLY A 29 -8.21 6.46 9.28
C GLY A 29 -7.84 7.51 8.23
N SER A 30 -7.97 7.20 6.93
CA SER A 30 -7.67 8.15 5.83
C SER A 30 -8.75 9.20 5.56
N ALA A 31 -9.72 9.36 6.46
CA ALA A 31 -10.80 10.35 6.39
C ALA A 31 -11.74 10.28 5.15
N LYS A 32 -11.77 9.14 4.43
CA LYS A 32 -12.63 8.93 3.25
C LYS A 32 -14.11 9.21 3.56
N SER A 33 -14.71 8.45 4.47
CA SER A 33 -16.13 8.53 4.81
C SER A 33 -16.55 9.95 5.24
N TYR A 34 -15.71 10.59 6.07
CA TYR A 34 -15.96 11.95 6.56
C TYR A 34 -16.03 12.98 5.42
N ASN A 35 -15.05 12.96 4.51
CA ASN A 35 -14.98 13.91 3.41
C ASN A 35 -16.08 13.65 2.36
N PHE A 36 -16.44 12.39 2.11
CA PHE A 36 -17.58 12.04 1.25
C PHE A 36 -18.88 12.59 1.82
N ALA A 37 -19.19 12.25 3.08
CA ALA A 37 -20.39 12.71 3.77
C ALA A 37 -20.48 14.24 3.83
N LEU A 38 -19.42 14.93 4.27
CA LEU A 38 -19.41 16.39 4.37
C LEU A 38 -19.58 17.06 3.01
N THR A 39 -18.89 16.57 1.97
CA THR A 39 -19.04 17.12 0.61
C THR A 39 -20.47 16.95 0.12
N LEU A 40 -21.07 15.77 0.29
CA LEU A 40 -22.43 15.51 -0.13
C LEU A 40 -23.44 16.43 0.57
N LEU A 41 -23.29 16.65 1.89
CA LEU A 41 -24.15 17.56 2.66
C LEU A 41 -24.04 19.01 2.17
N VAL A 42 -22.81 19.47 1.89
CA VAL A 42 -22.59 20.81 1.34
C VAL A 42 -23.24 20.95 -0.04
N LEU A 43 -23.05 19.98 -0.94
CA LEU A 43 -23.66 19.99 -2.27
C LEU A 43 -25.19 19.96 -2.18
N ALA A 44 -25.74 19.13 -1.29
CA ALA A 44 -27.18 19.02 -1.05
C ALA A 44 -27.78 20.32 -0.49
N SER A 45 -26.98 21.14 0.21
CA SER A 45 -27.39 22.46 0.71
C SER A 45 -27.38 23.56 -0.36
N GLN A 46 -26.75 23.30 -1.52
CA GLN A 46 -26.56 24.30 -2.58
C GLN A 46 -27.45 24.05 -3.80
N LYS A 47 -27.81 22.80 -4.06
CA LYS A 47 -28.63 22.39 -5.22
C LYS A 47 -29.47 21.17 -4.85
N THR A 48 -30.57 20.96 -5.57
CA THR A 48 -31.43 19.78 -5.43
C THR A 48 -30.71 18.53 -5.93
N LEU A 49 -30.50 17.56 -5.04
CA LEU A 49 -29.85 16.29 -5.34
C LEU A 49 -30.63 15.14 -4.73
N ARG A 50 -30.76 14.05 -5.48
CA ARG A 50 -31.12 12.74 -4.95
C ARG A 50 -29.85 11.91 -4.77
N VAL A 51 -29.47 11.66 -3.52
CA VAL A 51 -28.27 10.91 -3.15
C VAL A 51 -28.66 9.50 -2.69
N LEU A 52 -28.12 8.47 -3.34
CA LEU A 52 -28.25 7.08 -2.91
C LEU A 52 -26.99 6.66 -2.15
N CYS A 53 -27.11 6.40 -0.86
CA CYS A 53 -26.06 5.79 -0.04
C CYS A 53 -26.27 4.27 -0.02
N ALA A 54 -25.28 3.52 -0.53
CA ALA A 54 -25.33 2.09 -0.69
C ALA A 54 -24.16 1.37 -0.02
N ARG A 55 -24.41 0.13 0.41
CA ARG A 55 -23.43 -0.84 0.96
C ARG A 55 -23.86 -2.24 0.56
N GLU A 56 -22.95 -3.22 0.48
CA GLU A 56 -23.34 -4.61 0.12
C GLU A 56 -24.40 -5.15 1.10
N PHE A 57 -24.05 -5.14 2.39
CA PHE A 57 -24.91 -5.55 3.48
C PHE A 57 -25.33 -4.32 4.29
N GLN A 58 -26.62 -4.24 4.60
CA GLN A 58 -27.19 -3.24 5.49
C GLN A 58 -28.05 -3.99 6.50
N ASN A 59 -27.51 -4.23 7.70
CA ASN A 59 -28.22 -4.97 8.75
C ASN A 59 -29.28 -4.09 9.42
N SER A 60 -29.05 -2.77 9.52
CA SER A 60 -30.02 -1.78 9.99
C SER A 60 -29.86 -0.43 9.27
N ILE A 61 -30.91 0.40 9.23
CA ILE A 61 -30.81 1.77 8.68
C ILE A 61 -29.98 2.68 9.59
N SER A 62 -29.89 2.34 10.89
CA SER A 62 -29.04 3.00 11.88
C SER A 62 -27.52 2.79 11.67
N ASP A 63 -27.11 2.07 10.62
CA ASP A 63 -25.70 1.76 10.38
C ASP A 63 -24.92 2.88 9.65
N SER A 64 -23.67 3.01 10.11
CA SER A 64 -22.61 4.02 9.93
C SER A 64 -22.86 5.27 9.06
N VAL A 65 -23.37 5.17 7.83
CA VAL A 65 -23.45 6.30 6.89
C VAL A 65 -24.55 7.28 7.27
N HIS A 66 -25.74 6.80 7.61
CA HIS A 66 -26.84 7.66 8.06
C HIS A 66 -26.44 8.41 9.33
N ARG A 67 -25.87 7.67 10.30
CA ARG A 67 -25.37 8.23 11.54
C ARG A 67 -24.26 9.26 11.30
N LEU A 68 -23.29 8.95 10.45
CA LEU A 68 -22.22 9.89 10.09
C LEU A 68 -22.76 11.19 9.47
N LEU A 69 -23.72 11.09 8.55
CA LEU A 69 -24.35 12.28 7.97
C LEU A 69 -25.10 13.09 9.04
N SER A 70 -25.82 12.41 9.93
CA SER A 70 -26.55 13.04 11.04
C SER A 70 -25.59 13.75 12.02
N ASP A 71 -24.53 13.06 12.44
CA ASP A 71 -23.50 13.60 13.33
C ASP A 71 -22.82 14.84 12.71
N LEU A 72 -22.60 14.84 11.39
CA LEU A 72 -22.03 15.99 10.69
C LEU A 72 -23.01 17.16 10.55
N ILE A 73 -24.29 16.89 10.31
CA ILE A 73 -25.34 17.91 10.31
C ILE A 73 -25.37 18.61 11.67
N ASP A 74 -25.39 17.84 12.76
CA ASP A 74 -25.43 18.36 14.12
C ASP A 74 -24.13 19.09 14.49
N LYS A 75 -22.97 18.49 14.19
CA LYS A 75 -21.65 19.06 14.49
C LYS A 75 -21.44 20.41 13.83
N TYR A 76 -21.84 20.55 12.56
CA TYR A 76 -21.68 21.79 11.80
C TYR A 76 -22.91 22.68 11.82
N GLN A 77 -23.97 22.29 12.54
CA GLN A 77 -25.23 23.01 12.65
C GLN A 77 -25.77 23.37 11.25
N LEU A 78 -25.76 22.39 10.33
CA LEU A 78 -26.15 22.62 8.94
C LEU A 78 -27.66 22.92 8.87
N PRO A 79 -28.06 24.09 8.37
CA PRO A 79 -29.45 24.52 8.43
C PRO A 79 -30.31 23.76 7.41
N ASN A 80 -31.61 23.69 7.72
CA ASN A 80 -32.67 23.14 6.86
C ASN A 80 -32.61 21.63 6.61
N PHE A 81 -31.73 20.88 7.28
CA PHE A 81 -31.79 19.42 7.25
C PHE A 81 -32.82 18.89 8.23
N GLU A 82 -33.70 18.02 7.75
CA GLU A 82 -34.56 17.16 8.56
C GLU A 82 -33.99 15.74 8.49
N VAL A 83 -33.67 15.19 9.66
CA VAL A 83 -33.13 13.84 9.82
C VAL A 83 -34.23 12.95 10.40
N THR A 84 -34.57 11.88 9.68
CA THR A 84 -35.45 10.82 10.16
C THR A 84 -34.68 9.50 10.21
N GLN A 85 -35.26 8.44 10.77
CA GLN A 85 -34.63 7.12 10.75
C GLN A 85 -34.43 6.53 9.35
N ARG A 86 -35.13 7.01 8.31
CA ARG A 86 -35.14 6.40 6.97
C ARG A 86 -34.54 7.30 5.88
N GLU A 87 -34.51 8.60 6.14
CA GLU A 87 -34.20 9.62 5.14
C GLU A 87 -33.58 10.85 5.81
N ILE A 88 -32.68 11.52 5.09
CA ILE A 88 -32.23 12.87 5.41
C ILE A 88 -32.65 13.78 4.26
N ARG A 89 -33.34 14.89 4.56
CA ARG A 89 -33.83 15.84 3.55
C ARG A 89 -33.40 17.25 3.87
N ASN A 90 -32.96 18.00 2.86
CA ASN A 90 -32.80 19.45 2.99
C ASN A 90 -34.08 20.16 2.54
N LYS A 91 -34.79 20.81 3.46
CA LYS A 91 -36.08 21.49 3.21
C LYS A 91 -35.97 22.69 2.28
N LEU A 92 -34.79 23.32 2.19
CA LEU A 92 -34.59 24.50 1.36
C LEU A 92 -34.36 24.13 -0.10
N THR A 93 -33.51 23.13 -0.37
CA THR A 93 -33.17 22.72 -1.74
C THR A 93 -34.04 21.58 -2.25
N GLY A 94 -34.73 20.86 -1.36
CA GLY A 94 -35.46 19.63 -1.69
C GLY A 94 -34.57 18.40 -1.84
N SER A 95 -33.26 18.51 -1.59
CA SER A 95 -32.33 17.38 -1.66
C SER A 95 -32.69 16.27 -0.68
N GLU A 96 -32.47 15.02 -1.07
CA GLU A 96 -32.78 13.85 -0.26
C GLU A 96 -31.68 12.80 -0.33
N PHE A 97 -31.47 12.11 0.80
CA PHE A 97 -30.55 10.99 0.96
C PHE A 97 -31.34 9.72 1.24
N ILE A 98 -31.10 8.70 0.42
CA ILE A 98 -31.76 7.39 0.45
C ILE A 98 -30.71 6.34 0.81
N PHE A 99 -31.04 5.41 1.70
CA PHE A 99 -30.10 4.38 2.17
C PHE A 99 -30.56 2.98 1.75
N LYS A 100 -29.71 2.21 1.05
CA LYS A 100 -30.06 0.86 0.58
C LYS A 100 -28.89 -0.14 0.64
N GLY A 101 -29.16 -1.35 1.15
CA GLY A 101 -28.27 -2.50 1.05
C GLY A 101 -28.41 -3.20 -0.31
N LEU A 102 -27.29 -3.45 -1.01
CA LEU A 102 -27.27 -3.98 -2.37
C LEU A 102 -27.80 -5.41 -2.46
N ARG A 103 -27.39 -6.27 -1.52
CA ARG A 103 -27.74 -7.69 -1.57
C ARG A 103 -29.21 -8.00 -1.29
N HIS A 104 -29.81 -7.28 -0.32
CA HIS A 104 -31.17 -7.56 0.14
C HIS A 104 -32.25 -6.77 -0.59
N ASN A 105 -31.90 -5.65 -1.25
CA ASN A 105 -32.87 -4.72 -1.84
C ASN A 105 -32.74 -4.59 -3.37
N ILE A 106 -32.36 -5.67 -4.07
CA ILE A 106 -32.10 -5.66 -5.53
C ILE A 106 -33.25 -5.04 -6.34
N GLN A 107 -34.51 -5.44 -6.09
CA GLN A 107 -35.67 -4.90 -6.82
C GLN A 107 -35.86 -3.41 -6.53
N SER A 108 -35.75 -3.02 -5.26
CA SER A 108 -35.86 -1.63 -4.80
C SER A 108 -34.74 -0.75 -5.40
N ILE A 109 -33.54 -1.30 -5.62
CA ILE A 109 -32.46 -0.59 -6.30
C ILE A 109 -32.83 -0.34 -7.75
N LYS A 110 -33.22 -1.38 -8.50
CA LYS A 110 -33.63 -1.26 -9.91
C LYS A 110 -34.75 -0.22 -10.14
N SER A 111 -35.65 -0.08 -9.18
CA SER A 111 -36.75 0.90 -9.23
C SER A 111 -36.36 2.31 -8.73
N THR A 112 -35.11 2.54 -8.31
CA THR A 112 -34.66 3.85 -7.85
C THR A 112 -34.37 4.73 -9.06
N GLU A 113 -35.13 5.80 -9.23
CA GLU A 113 -35.00 6.71 -10.36
C GLU A 113 -34.50 8.09 -9.95
N GLY A 114 -33.88 8.78 -10.90
CA GLY A 114 -33.49 10.18 -10.74
C GLY A 114 -32.31 10.41 -9.78
N VAL A 115 -31.55 9.37 -9.43
CA VAL A 115 -30.35 9.49 -8.58
C VAL A 115 -29.31 10.37 -9.29
N ASP A 116 -28.90 11.44 -8.61
CA ASP A 116 -27.83 12.33 -9.04
C ASP A 116 -26.47 11.78 -8.63
N ILE A 117 -26.36 11.30 -7.38
CA ILE A 117 -25.10 10.77 -6.85
C ILE A 117 -25.39 9.46 -6.12
N CYS A 118 -24.69 8.39 -6.48
CA CYS A 118 -24.68 7.14 -5.73
C CYS A 118 -23.36 7.02 -4.98
N TRP A 119 -23.37 7.03 -3.65
CA TRP A 119 -22.21 6.75 -2.82
C TRP A 119 -22.26 5.31 -2.31
N VAL A 120 -21.30 4.50 -2.74
CA VAL A 120 -21.07 3.15 -2.25
C VAL A 120 -19.97 3.17 -1.20
N GLU A 121 -20.34 2.96 0.06
CA GLU A 121 -19.42 2.88 1.21
C GLU A 121 -19.01 1.43 1.48
N GLU A 122 -17.82 1.23 2.03
CA GLU A 122 -17.23 -0.09 2.32
C GLU A 122 -17.33 -1.04 1.13
N ALA A 123 -17.01 -0.50 -0.04
CA ALA A 123 -17.27 -1.14 -1.32
C ALA A 123 -16.41 -2.39 -1.56
N GLN A 124 -15.42 -2.69 -0.72
CA GLN A 124 -14.64 -3.93 -0.80
C GLN A 124 -15.50 -5.19 -0.66
N THR A 125 -16.66 -5.07 0.00
CA THR A 125 -17.58 -6.19 0.20
C THR A 125 -18.56 -6.39 -0.97
N VAL A 126 -18.59 -5.47 -1.94
CA VAL A 126 -19.62 -5.46 -3.00
C VAL A 126 -19.33 -6.51 -4.06
N SER A 127 -20.31 -7.38 -4.30
CA SER A 127 -20.16 -8.46 -5.28
C SER A 127 -20.23 -7.95 -6.73
N GLU A 128 -19.75 -8.78 -7.66
CA GLU A 128 -19.84 -8.46 -9.09
C GLU A 128 -21.29 -8.33 -9.55
N GLU A 129 -22.19 -9.19 -9.06
CA GLU A 129 -23.62 -9.14 -9.36
C GLU A 129 -24.25 -7.83 -8.86
N SER A 130 -23.89 -7.39 -7.64
CA SER A 130 -24.34 -6.12 -7.07
C SER A 130 -23.89 -4.94 -7.94
N TRP A 131 -22.64 -4.94 -8.42
CA TRP A 131 -22.15 -3.91 -9.34
C TRP A 131 -22.90 -3.88 -10.68
N GLN A 132 -23.15 -5.05 -11.26
CA GLN A 132 -23.87 -5.19 -12.53
C GLN A 132 -25.31 -4.68 -12.44
N ILE A 133 -25.93 -4.70 -11.26
CA ILE A 133 -27.27 -4.16 -11.03
C ILE A 133 -27.21 -2.66 -10.73
N LEU A 134 -26.29 -2.24 -9.87
CA LEU A 134 -26.21 -0.86 -9.39
C LEU A 134 -25.80 0.11 -10.50
N ILE A 135 -24.74 -0.19 -11.24
CA ILE A 135 -24.16 0.75 -12.21
C ILE A 135 -25.19 1.17 -13.29
N PRO A 136 -25.94 0.24 -13.94
CA PRO A 136 -26.96 0.61 -14.93
C PRO A 136 -28.16 1.35 -14.34
N THR A 137 -28.43 1.18 -13.04
CA THR A 137 -29.52 1.88 -12.35
C THR A 137 -29.25 3.39 -12.29
N ILE A 138 -28.00 3.79 -12.08
CA ILE A 138 -27.59 5.20 -11.94
C ILE A 138 -27.43 5.84 -13.33
N ARG A 139 -28.54 6.07 -14.03
CA ARG A 139 -28.53 6.43 -15.47
C ARG A 139 -28.84 7.89 -15.80
N LYS A 140 -29.11 8.74 -14.81
CA LYS A 140 -29.45 10.16 -15.04
C LYS A 140 -28.27 10.87 -15.73
N PRO A 141 -28.47 11.69 -16.78
CA PRO A 141 -27.39 12.46 -17.38
C PRO A 141 -26.65 13.29 -16.34
N GLY A 142 -25.32 13.21 -16.32
CA GLY A 142 -24.48 13.89 -15.33
C GLY A 142 -24.47 13.24 -13.94
N SER A 143 -25.11 12.08 -13.73
CA SER A 143 -25.04 11.37 -12.46
C SER A 143 -23.66 10.77 -12.20
N GLU A 144 -23.31 10.67 -10.92
CA GLU A 144 -22.00 10.24 -10.46
C GLU A 144 -22.10 9.01 -9.54
N ILE A 145 -21.08 8.16 -9.57
CA ILE A 145 -20.91 7.03 -8.65
C ILE A 145 -19.63 7.24 -7.83
N TRP A 146 -19.80 7.44 -6.54
CA TRP A 146 -18.73 7.69 -5.58
C TRP A 146 -18.47 6.40 -4.82
N VAL A 147 -17.22 5.97 -4.74
CA VAL A 147 -16.85 4.67 -4.16
C VAL A 147 -15.77 4.91 -3.12
N SER A 148 -16.01 4.45 -1.89
CA SER A 148 -15.01 4.44 -0.82
C SER A 148 -14.83 3.03 -0.29
N PHE A 149 -13.58 2.56 -0.19
CA PHE A 149 -13.29 1.23 0.35
C PHE A 149 -11.87 1.07 0.90
N ASN A 150 -11.69 0.04 1.72
CA ASN A 150 -10.37 -0.43 2.12
C ASN A 150 -10.09 -1.73 1.34
N PRO A 151 -9.06 -1.81 0.47
CA PRO A 151 -8.79 -3.01 -0.31
C PRO A 151 -8.59 -4.23 0.59
N TYR A 152 -9.05 -5.41 0.15
CA TYR A 152 -8.85 -6.66 0.88
C TYR A 152 -8.02 -7.64 0.04
N PHE A 153 -8.58 -8.17 -1.04
CA PHE A 153 -7.85 -8.98 -2.02
C PHE A 153 -7.71 -8.26 -3.36
N VAL A 154 -6.66 -8.62 -4.12
CA VAL A 154 -6.45 -8.08 -5.47
C VAL A 154 -7.56 -8.56 -6.40
N GLU A 155 -8.07 -9.76 -6.18
CA GLU A 155 -9.10 -10.43 -6.98
C GLU A 155 -10.51 -9.87 -6.73
N ASP A 156 -10.70 -9.06 -5.68
CA ASP A 156 -12.02 -8.53 -5.32
C ASP A 156 -12.62 -7.73 -6.48
N PRO A 157 -13.91 -7.91 -6.81
CA PRO A 157 -14.56 -7.25 -7.95
C PRO A 157 -14.38 -5.72 -7.96
N THR A 158 -14.48 -5.09 -6.79
CA THR A 158 -14.28 -3.64 -6.63
C THR A 158 -12.85 -3.22 -6.94
N TYR A 159 -11.85 -3.98 -6.49
CA TYR A 159 -10.44 -3.67 -6.74
C TYR A 159 -10.10 -3.87 -8.22
N GLN A 160 -10.53 -4.98 -8.81
CA GLN A 160 -10.36 -5.25 -10.24
C GLN A 160 -10.99 -4.19 -11.12
N ARG A 161 -12.23 -3.78 -10.80
CA ARG A 161 -13.00 -2.82 -11.61
C ARG A 161 -12.49 -1.39 -11.50
N PHE A 162 -12.05 -0.95 -10.33
CA PHE A 162 -11.78 0.47 -10.10
C PHE A 162 -10.31 0.80 -9.89
N VAL A 163 -9.45 -0.17 -9.55
CA VAL A 163 -8.02 0.06 -9.36
C VAL A 163 -7.22 -0.57 -10.49
N VAL A 164 -7.47 -1.84 -10.81
CA VAL A 164 -6.72 -2.54 -11.88
C VAL A 164 -7.18 -2.09 -13.26
N ASN A 165 -8.49 -2.06 -13.51
CA ASN A 165 -9.08 -1.75 -14.82
C ASN A 165 -10.10 -0.60 -14.74
N PRO A 166 -9.69 0.61 -14.34
CA PRO A 166 -10.61 1.71 -14.08
C PRO A 166 -11.40 2.14 -15.33
N PRO A 167 -12.69 2.51 -15.20
CA PRO A 167 -13.47 3.08 -16.30
C PRO A 167 -12.87 4.39 -16.84
N SER A 168 -13.11 4.71 -18.11
CA SER A 168 -12.50 5.87 -18.80
C SER A 168 -12.81 7.25 -18.18
N ASN A 169 -13.96 7.41 -17.52
CA ASN A 169 -14.33 8.63 -16.79
C ASN A 169 -14.33 8.37 -15.28
N ALA A 170 -13.20 7.86 -14.79
CA ALA A 170 -12.96 7.62 -13.36
C ALA A 170 -11.82 8.50 -12.84
N PHE A 171 -12.07 9.16 -11.71
CA PHE A 171 -11.02 9.63 -10.83
C PHE A 171 -10.78 8.56 -9.78
N VAL A 172 -9.56 8.04 -9.70
CA VAL A 172 -9.18 6.98 -8.76
C VAL A 172 -7.98 7.45 -7.95
N LYS A 173 -8.08 7.36 -6.62
CA LYS A 173 -7.00 7.80 -5.74
C LYS A 173 -6.86 6.91 -4.51
N LYS A 174 -5.62 6.50 -4.23
CA LYS A 174 -5.25 5.91 -2.94
C LYS A 174 -5.06 7.02 -1.91
N VAL A 175 -5.64 6.84 -0.72
CA VAL A 175 -5.45 7.73 0.43
C VAL A 175 -5.19 6.93 1.70
N THR A 176 -4.21 7.36 2.49
CA THR A 176 -3.80 6.70 3.75
C THR A 176 -3.98 7.65 4.93
N TYR A 177 -3.54 7.24 6.12
CA TYR A 177 -3.56 8.12 7.30
C TYR A 177 -2.68 9.36 7.13
N GLU A 178 -1.66 9.32 6.26
CA GLU A 178 -0.79 10.47 5.96
C GLU A 178 -1.54 11.61 5.26
N ASP A 179 -2.60 11.28 4.51
CA ASP A 179 -3.49 12.25 3.85
C ASP A 179 -4.50 12.90 4.81
N ASN A 180 -4.59 12.41 6.05
CA ASN A 180 -5.52 12.90 7.05
C ASN A 180 -4.82 13.83 8.05
N PRO A 181 -4.94 15.16 7.90
CA PRO A 181 -4.36 16.12 8.85
C PRO A 181 -4.99 16.04 10.26
N TYR A 182 -6.12 15.35 10.40
CA TYR A 182 -6.84 15.13 11.65
C TYR A 182 -6.77 13.66 12.10
N PHE A 183 -5.70 12.94 11.76
CA PHE A 183 -5.53 11.54 12.17
C PHE A 183 -5.44 11.43 13.71
N PRO A 184 -6.40 10.76 14.39
CA PRO A 184 -6.49 10.75 15.85
C PRO A 184 -5.30 10.05 16.52
N ASP A 185 -4.86 10.54 17.68
CA ASP A 185 -3.74 9.96 18.45
C ASP A 185 -3.98 8.51 18.84
N VAL A 186 -5.21 8.17 19.23
CA VAL A 186 -5.60 6.78 19.54
C VAL A 186 -5.39 5.85 18.35
N LEU A 187 -5.68 6.29 17.11
CA LEU A 187 -5.42 5.48 15.92
C LEU A 187 -3.94 5.44 15.55
N ARG A 188 -3.18 6.48 15.88
CA ARG A 188 -1.73 6.54 15.65
C ARG A 188 -0.98 5.57 16.56
N GLU A 189 -1.38 5.46 17.82
CA GLU A 189 -0.80 4.50 18.76
C GLU A 189 -1.02 3.04 18.28
N GLU A 190 -2.25 2.71 17.89
CA GLU A 190 -2.59 1.39 17.31
C GLU A 190 -1.83 1.11 16.00
N MET A 191 -1.73 2.11 15.12
CA MET A 191 -1.00 2.01 13.86
C MET A 191 0.49 1.75 14.09
N GLU A 192 1.12 2.51 14.98
CA GLU A 192 2.53 2.35 15.31
C GLU A 192 2.80 1.03 16.05
N TYR A 193 1.84 0.53 16.84
CA TYR A 193 1.90 -0.80 17.42
C TYR A 193 1.91 -1.87 16.33
N ASP A 194 0.89 -1.89 15.45
CA ASP A 194 0.81 -2.83 14.32
C ASP A 194 2.09 -2.76 13.47
N LYS A 195 2.59 -1.56 13.18
CA LYS A 195 3.81 -1.35 12.38
C LYS A 195 5.04 -2.05 12.96
N ARG A 196 5.16 -2.12 14.29
CA ARG A 196 6.26 -2.80 14.97
C ARG A 196 6.02 -4.30 15.14
N THR A 197 4.79 -4.70 15.46
CA THR A 197 4.49 -6.08 15.86
C THR A 197 4.06 -6.97 14.70
N ASP A 198 3.38 -6.41 13.70
CA ASP A 198 2.82 -7.11 12.55
C ASP A 198 2.80 -6.16 11.34
N TYR A 199 3.94 -6.09 10.65
CA TYR A 199 4.10 -5.17 9.53
C TYR A 199 3.18 -5.50 8.35
N GLU A 200 2.81 -6.77 8.16
CA GLU A 200 1.87 -7.14 7.09
C GLU A 200 0.48 -6.61 7.37
N ARG A 201 0.01 -6.78 8.61
CA ARG A 201 -1.21 -6.15 9.09
C ARG A 201 -1.10 -4.64 8.99
N TYR A 202 0.05 -4.04 9.27
CA TYR A 202 0.23 -2.61 9.12
C TYR A 202 -0.02 -2.14 7.67
N MET A 203 0.66 -2.77 6.72
CA MET A 203 0.51 -2.47 5.29
C MET A 203 -0.93 -2.67 4.82
N HIS A 204 -1.60 -3.70 5.30
CA HIS A 204 -3.00 -3.94 4.93
C HIS A 204 -3.97 -2.94 5.57
N VAL A 205 -3.94 -2.83 6.90
CA VAL A 205 -4.93 -2.06 7.68
C VAL A 205 -4.73 -0.56 7.51
N TRP A 206 -3.49 -0.05 7.51
CA TRP A 206 -3.20 1.39 7.60
C TRP A 206 -2.71 2.01 6.29
N GLU A 207 -1.88 1.30 5.52
CA GLU A 207 -1.47 1.74 4.17
C GLU A 207 -2.52 1.36 3.10
N GLY A 208 -3.39 0.40 3.40
CA GLY A 208 -4.44 -0.04 2.48
C GLY A 208 -3.92 -0.84 1.31
N GLU A 209 -2.86 -1.62 1.52
CA GLU A 209 -2.47 -2.67 0.58
C GLU A 209 -3.43 -3.86 0.65
N CYS A 210 -3.55 -4.58 -0.46
CA CYS A 210 -4.19 -5.88 -0.42
C CYS A 210 -3.37 -6.85 0.45
N ILE A 211 -4.09 -7.78 1.06
CA ILE A 211 -3.52 -8.92 1.75
C ILE A 211 -2.82 -9.82 0.73
N THR A 212 -1.62 -10.26 1.07
CA THR A 212 -0.83 -11.23 0.30
C THR A 212 -0.63 -12.47 1.16
N TYR A 213 -1.68 -13.26 1.38
CA TYR A 213 -1.52 -14.59 2.00
C TYR A 213 -1.11 -15.57 0.91
N SER A 214 0.19 -15.64 0.60
CA SER A 214 0.69 -16.80 -0.13
C SER A 214 1.66 -17.57 0.74
N ASP A 215 1.42 -18.87 0.87
CA ASP A 215 2.43 -19.83 1.35
C ASP A 215 3.71 -19.76 0.49
N ALA A 216 3.67 -19.07 -0.66
CA ALA A 216 4.79 -18.82 -1.54
C ALA A 216 5.74 -17.74 -1.04
N GLN A 217 5.43 -16.95 -0.01
CA GLN A 217 6.35 -15.91 0.48
C GLN A 217 7.69 -16.52 0.95
N VAL A 218 8.81 -16.00 0.44
CA VAL A 218 10.14 -16.57 0.69
C VAL A 218 10.55 -16.39 2.15
N PHE A 219 10.40 -15.19 2.71
CA PHE A 219 10.88 -14.84 4.05
C PHE A 219 9.79 -14.87 5.14
N ARG A 220 8.75 -15.68 4.93
CA ARG A 220 7.68 -15.86 5.91
C ARG A 220 8.22 -16.18 7.30
N ASP A 221 7.74 -15.45 8.30
CA ASP A 221 8.14 -15.52 9.70
C ASP A 221 9.63 -15.26 9.99
N LYS A 222 10.44 -14.89 8.98
CA LYS A 222 11.89 -14.68 9.13
C LYS A 222 12.29 -13.23 9.39
N PHE A 223 11.42 -12.26 9.13
CA PHE A 223 11.73 -10.85 9.36
C PHE A 223 10.75 -10.16 10.31
N VAL A 224 11.17 -9.04 10.89
CA VAL A 224 10.38 -8.09 11.69
C VAL A 224 10.85 -6.67 11.38
N ILE A 225 9.96 -5.70 11.55
CA ILE A 225 10.28 -4.28 11.42
C ILE A 225 10.44 -3.69 12.81
N ASP A 226 11.65 -3.28 13.16
CA ASP A 226 11.93 -2.72 14.49
C ASP A 226 13.11 -1.75 14.46
N THR A 227 13.16 -0.85 15.44
CA THR A 227 14.32 -0.01 15.68
C THR A 227 15.55 -0.86 15.97
N ILE A 228 16.68 -0.43 15.41
CA ILE A 228 17.91 -1.22 15.42
C ILE A 228 18.94 -0.50 16.28
N ASP A 229 19.46 -1.21 17.28
CA ASP A 229 20.70 -0.86 17.97
C ASP A 229 21.80 -1.86 17.60
N VAL A 230 22.72 -1.44 16.74
CA VAL A 230 23.89 -2.24 16.32
C VAL A 230 25.13 -1.99 17.20
N GLY A 231 25.01 -1.11 18.21
CA GLY A 231 26.10 -0.72 19.09
C GLY A 231 27.38 -0.32 18.35
N ASN A 232 28.53 -0.80 18.84
CA ASN A 232 29.85 -0.59 18.23
C ASN A 232 30.31 -1.75 17.35
N SER A 233 29.38 -2.51 16.77
CA SER A 233 29.71 -3.65 15.92
C SER A 233 30.60 -3.23 14.74
N LYS A 234 31.51 -4.12 14.34
CA LYS A 234 32.35 -3.95 13.13
C LYS A 234 31.90 -4.84 11.98
N GLU A 235 30.90 -5.69 12.21
CA GLU A 235 30.35 -6.65 11.25
C GLU A 235 29.33 -5.98 10.32
N VAL A 236 29.78 -4.91 9.64
CA VAL A 236 28.97 -4.12 8.71
C VAL A 236 29.33 -4.43 7.25
N TYR A 237 28.30 -4.56 6.43
CA TYR A 237 28.38 -4.94 5.03
C TYR A 237 27.50 -4.03 4.19
N TYR A 238 27.93 -3.73 2.97
CA TYR A 238 27.21 -2.87 2.05
C TYR A 238 26.97 -3.60 0.74
N GLY A 239 25.74 -3.49 0.25
CA GLY A 239 25.25 -4.19 -0.93
C GLY A 239 24.57 -3.25 -1.90
N ALA A 240 24.78 -3.41 -3.21
CA ALA A 240 24.10 -2.60 -4.21
C ALA A 240 23.56 -3.43 -5.38
N ASP A 241 22.37 -3.10 -5.86
CA ASP A 241 21.78 -3.67 -7.06
C ASP A 241 21.49 -2.57 -8.09
N TRP A 242 21.74 -2.87 -9.37
CA TRP A 242 21.67 -1.87 -10.44
C TRP A 242 20.36 -1.96 -11.20
N GLY A 243 19.45 -1.01 -10.97
CA GLY A 243 18.22 -0.90 -11.74
C GLY A 243 18.38 -0.25 -13.11
N PHE A 244 17.43 -0.51 -14.00
CA PHE A 244 17.27 0.16 -15.28
C PHE A 244 15.80 0.46 -15.56
N ALA A 245 15.54 1.64 -16.11
CA ALA A 245 14.20 2.11 -16.45
C ALA A 245 13.23 2.02 -15.27
N VAL A 246 12.44 0.94 -15.19
CA VAL A 246 11.46 0.69 -14.13
C VAL A 246 12.08 0.08 -12.88
N ASP A 247 13.24 -0.56 -13.00
CA ASP A 247 13.92 -1.18 -11.87
C ASP A 247 14.72 -0.13 -11.07
N PRO A 248 14.70 -0.21 -9.73
CA PRO A 248 15.40 0.70 -8.84
C PRO A 248 16.90 0.42 -8.77
N THR A 249 17.70 1.48 -8.64
CA THR A 249 19.07 1.34 -8.13
C THR A 249 19.03 1.41 -6.60
N THR A 250 19.66 0.44 -5.94
CA THR A 250 19.59 0.28 -4.49
C THR A 250 20.99 0.23 -3.85
N LEU A 251 21.08 0.73 -2.62
CA LEU A 251 22.21 0.50 -1.71
C LEU A 251 21.65 0.21 -0.33
N VAL A 252 22.08 -0.89 0.27
CA VAL A 252 21.64 -1.33 1.61
C VAL A 252 22.85 -1.47 2.54
N ARG A 253 22.65 -1.09 3.80
CA ARG A 253 23.61 -1.35 4.88
C ARG A 253 23.08 -2.46 5.78
N VAL A 254 23.93 -3.46 5.98
CA VAL A 254 23.58 -4.73 6.61
C VAL A 254 24.57 -5.05 7.72
N TRP A 255 24.07 -5.54 8.85
CA TRP A 255 24.89 -5.97 9.98
C TRP A 255 24.58 -7.42 10.32
N ALA A 256 25.60 -8.27 10.33
CA ALA A 256 25.48 -9.68 10.69
C ALA A 256 26.05 -9.89 12.09
N ILE A 257 25.19 -9.86 13.11
CA ILE A 257 25.61 -9.86 14.52
C ILE A 257 25.01 -11.08 15.22
N GLY A 258 25.86 -12.05 15.57
CA GLY A 258 25.43 -13.30 16.19
C GLY A 258 24.46 -14.07 15.27
N GLU A 259 23.27 -14.37 15.78
CA GLU A 259 22.21 -15.09 15.05
C GLU A 259 21.22 -14.15 14.33
N TYR A 260 21.48 -12.83 14.33
CA TYR A 260 20.55 -11.83 13.79
C TYR A 260 21.17 -11.06 12.63
N LEU A 261 20.33 -10.71 11.66
CA LEU A 261 20.68 -9.87 10.52
C LEU A 261 19.92 -8.54 10.65
N TYR A 262 20.62 -7.42 10.58
CA TYR A 262 20.03 -6.09 10.74
C TYR A 262 20.19 -5.29 9.46
N ILE A 263 19.12 -4.65 8.99
CA ILE A 263 19.14 -3.72 7.85
C ILE A 263 18.68 -2.36 8.36
N ASP A 264 19.60 -1.41 8.49
CA ASP A 264 19.33 -0.15 9.19
C ASP A 264 19.25 1.08 8.29
N GLN A 265 19.81 1.00 7.08
CA GLN A 265 19.73 2.06 6.09
C GLN A 265 19.58 1.49 4.69
N GLU A 266 18.75 2.16 3.89
CA GLU A 266 18.62 1.91 2.46
C GLU A 266 18.68 3.24 1.69
N ALA A 267 19.15 3.17 0.45
CA ALA A 267 18.88 4.15 -0.58
C ALA A 267 18.24 3.44 -1.76
N TYR A 268 17.17 4.02 -2.29
CA TYR A 268 16.34 3.42 -3.34
C TYR A 268 15.88 4.52 -4.30
N LYS A 269 16.08 4.34 -5.61
CA LYS A 269 15.59 5.27 -6.63
C LYS A 269 15.32 4.56 -7.96
N VAL A 270 14.06 4.59 -8.41
CA VAL A 270 13.66 4.21 -9.76
C VAL A 270 14.12 5.26 -10.77
N GLY A 271 14.59 4.82 -11.94
CA GLY A 271 15.10 5.72 -12.97
C GLY A 271 16.34 6.52 -12.54
N CYS A 272 17.16 5.98 -11.62
CA CYS A 272 18.40 6.63 -11.22
C CYS A 272 19.39 6.64 -12.38
N THR A 273 19.86 7.82 -12.77
CA THR A 273 20.92 7.94 -13.78
C THR A 273 22.27 7.59 -13.17
N LEU A 274 23.24 7.24 -14.02
CA LEU A 274 24.60 6.95 -13.59
C LEU A 274 25.21 8.14 -12.82
N ASP A 275 25.01 9.36 -13.32
CA ASP A 275 25.51 10.59 -12.69
C ASP A 275 24.85 10.94 -11.34
N ASP A 276 23.60 10.53 -11.14
CA ASP A 276 22.87 10.73 -9.88
C ASP A 276 23.23 9.70 -8.80
N THR A 277 23.79 8.56 -9.20
CA THR A 277 24.04 7.42 -8.31
C THR A 277 24.95 7.77 -7.11
N PRO A 278 26.02 8.58 -7.26
CA PRO A 278 26.80 9.07 -6.12
C PRO A 278 25.95 9.76 -5.04
N ASN A 279 25.09 10.70 -5.45
CA ASN A 279 24.24 11.47 -4.53
C ASN A 279 23.21 10.56 -3.84
N LEU A 280 22.73 9.54 -4.53
CA LEU A 280 21.88 8.52 -3.93
C LEU A 280 22.62 7.74 -2.84
N PHE A 281 23.85 7.28 -3.15
CA PHE A 281 24.63 6.42 -2.25
C PHE A 281 25.16 7.17 -1.02
N GLU A 282 25.37 8.48 -1.11
CA GLU A 282 25.75 9.33 0.02
C GLU A 282 24.69 9.41 1.12
N LYS A 283 23.43 9.07 0.80
CA LYS A 283 22.35 8.97 1.82
C LYS A 283 22.60 7.85 2.82
N VAL A 284 23.39 6.83 2.44
CA VAL A 284 23.75 5.71 3.32
C VAL A 284 25.08 6.02 4.00
N ALA A 285 25.02 6.19 5.32
CA ALA A 285 26.18 6.52 6.12
C ALA A 285 27.27 5.45 6.01
N GLY A 286 28.51 5.89 5.78
CA GLY A 286 29.68 5.03 5.63
C GLY A 286 29.88 4.45 4.21
N SER A 287 29.02 4.78 3.24
CA SER A 287 29.12 4.26 1.86
C SER A 287 30.47 4.55 1.17
N ARG A 288 31.12 5.68 1.50
CA ARG A 288 32.47 6.01 1.00
C ARG A 288 33.62 5.38 1.78
N LYS A 289 33.36 4.86 2.98
CA LYS A 289 34.38 4.34 3.91
C LYS A 289 34.51 2.82 3.87
N HIS A 290 33.46 2.13 3.41
CA HIS A 290 33.40 0.67 3.40
C HIS A 290 33.36 0.11 1.98
N ILE A 291 33.69 -1.18 1.86
CA ILE A 291 33.58 -1.90 0.61
C ILE A 291 32.10 -2.16 0.33
N ILE A 292 31.61 -1.67 -0.81
CA ILE A 292 30.29 -1.99 -1.35
C ILE A 292 30.44 -3.18 -2.30
N ARG A 293 29.58 -4.19 -2.16
CA ARG A 293 29.50 -5.31 -3.10
C ARG A 293 28.26 -5.15 -3.95
N ALA A 294 28.46 -5.13 -5.25
CA ALA A 294 27.38 -4.81 -6.17
C ALA A 294 27.17 -5.89 -7.23
N ASP A 295 26.01 -5.85 -7.87
CA ASP A 295 25.77 -6.65 -9.09
C ASP A 295 26.92 -6.46 -10.09
N SER A 296 27.41 -7.60 -10.62
CA SER A 296 28.51 -7.66 -11.56
C SER A 296 28.10 -7.43 -13.02
N SER A 297 26.80 -7.27 -13.32
CA SER A 297 26.30 -7.12 -14.70
C SER A 297 26.68 -5.79 -15.35
N ARG A 298 27.03 -4.77 -14.56
CA ARG A 298 27.38 -3.40 -15.02
C ARG A 298 28.76 -2.92 -14.58
N PRO A 299 29.86 -3.47 -15.15
CA PRO A 299 31.22 -3.04 -14.83
C PRO A 299 31.47 -1.54 -15.02
N GLU A 300 30.82 -0.90 -15.99
CA GLU A 300 30.90 0.53 -16.26
C GLU A 300 30.38 1.38 -15.09
N THR A 301 29.29 0.95 -14.45
CA THR A 301 28.72 1.63 -13.27
C THR A 301 29.68 1.52 -12.08
N ILE A 302 30.27 0.34 -11.88
CA ILE A 302 31.28 0.10 -10.85
C ILE A 302 32.51 0.99 -11.06
N ASN A 303 33.04 1.05 -12.29
CA ASN A 303 34.21 1.85 -12.61
C ASN A 303 33.95 3.35 -12.42
N PHE A 304 32.78 3.82 -12.86
CA PHE A 304 32.36 5.19 -12.66
C PHE A 304 32.32 5.58 -11.18
N LEU A 305 31.65 4.80 -10.34
CA LEU A 305 31.53 5.09 -8.91
C LEU A 305 32.88 4.99 -8.17
N ASN A 306 33.73 4.04 -8.55
CA ASN A 306 35.10 3.98 -8.04
C ASN A 306 35.89 5.26 -8.37
N SER A 307 35.77 5.78 -9.60
CA SER A 307 36.40 7.06 -9.99
C SER A 307 35.90 8.26 -9.16
N ARG A 308 34.71 8.15 -8.56
CA ARG A 308 34.08 9.18 -7.73
C ARG A 308 34.33 8.95 -6.23
N GLY A 309 35.24 8.08 -5.83
CA GLY A 309 35.68 7.90 -4.44
C GLY A 309 34.80 6.93 -3.62
N PHE A 310 34.10 6.01 -4.28
CA PHE A 310 33.54 4.82 -3.62
C PHE A 310 34.53 3.65 -3.72
N THR A 311 34.37 2.63 -2.88
CA THR A 311 35.11 1.36 -3.01
C THR A 311 34.12 0.24 -3.34
N ILE A 312 33.88 0.00 -4.63
CA ILE A 312 32.90 -0.99 -5.11
C ILE A 312 33.60 -2.19 -5.71
N ARG A 313 33.19 -3.38 -5.30
CA ARG A 313 33.64 -4.66 -5.85
C ARG A 313 32.46 -5.41 -6.47
N PRO A 314 32.64 -6.06 -7.63
CA PRO A 314 31.60 -6.95 -8.16
C PRO A 314 31.40 -8.13 -7.22
N ALA A 315 30.14 -8.46 -6.95
CA ALA A 315 29.77 -9.63 -6.16
C ALA A 315 30.08 -10.91 -6.96
N PRO A 316 30.70 -11.93 -6.34
CA PRO A 316 30.95 -13.20 -7.01
C PRO A 316 29.61 -13.88 -7.35
N LYS A 317 29.47 -14.33 -8.60
CA LYS A 317 28.33 -15.14 -9.05
C LYS A 317 28.77 -16.59 -9.27
N TRP A 318 27.92 -17.53 -8.90
CA TRP A 318 28.07 -18.96 -9.18
C TRP A 318 26.70 -19.57 -9.46
N GLN A 319 26.68 -20.78 -10.03
CA GLN A 319 25.44 -21.52 -10.24
C GLN A 319 24.78 -21.80 -8.88
N GLY A 320 23.53 -21.37 -8.70
CA GLY A 320 22.82 -21.48 -7.42
C GLY A 320 23.10 -20.35 -6.42
N SER A 321 23.83 -19.29 -6.81
CA SER A 321 24.19 -18.20 -5.88
C SER A 321 23.01 -17.41 -5.30
N VAL A 322 21.87 -17.42 -5.98
CA VAL A 322 20.63 -16.77 -5.50
C VAL A 322 20.05 -17.61 -4.37
N GLU A 323 19.84 -18.89 -4.63
CA GLU A 323 19.30 -19.88 -3.70
C GLU A 323 20.18 -20.02 -2.45
N ASP A 324 21.50 -20.14 -2.62
CA ASP A 324 22.47 -20.18 -1.51
C ASP A 324 22.38 -18.93 -0.63
N GLY A 325 22.23 -17.77 -1.25
CA GLY A 325 22.15 -16.51 -0.53
C GLY A 325 20.84 -16.36 0.25
N ILE A 326 19.73 -16.81 -0.33
CA ILE A 326 18.43 -16.87 0.36
C ILE A 326 18.48 -17.87 1.51
N GLU A 327 19.04 -19.07 1.32
CA GLU A 327 19.22 -20.06 2.40
C GLU A 327 20.09 -19.48 3.52
N PHE A 328 21.16 -18.77 3.16
CA PHE A 328 22.02 -18.10 4.13
C PHE A 328 21.27 -17.05 4.93
N MET A 329 20.48 -16.18 4.28
CA MET A 329 19.64 -15.20 4.97
C MET A 329 18.59 -15.87 5.86
N LYS A 330 17.95 -16.96 5.40
CA LYS A 330 16.99 -17.75 6.20
C LYS A 330 17.62 -18.44 7.41
N SER A 331 18.94 -18.65 7.40
CA SER A 331 19.65 -19.30 8.50
C SER A 331 19.83 -18.42 9.74
N PHE A 332 19.66 -17.10 9.61
CA PHE A 332 19.55 -16.22 10.77
C PHE A 332 18.25 -16.54 11.53
N LYS A 333 18.30 -16.37 12.85
CA LYS A 333 17.15 -16.55 13.74
C LYS A 333 16.03 -15.57 13.37
N LYS A 334 16.40 -14.31 13.12
CA LYS A 334 15.49 -13.27 12.64
C LYS A 334 16.26 -12.21 11.86
N ILE A 335 15.60 -11.60 10.89
CA ILE A 335 16.06 -10.45 10.13
C ILE A 335 15.29 -9.23 10.64
N ILE A 336 16.00 -8.23 11.16
CA ILE A 336 15.41 -6.99 11.68
C ILE A 336 15.65 -5.90 10.65
N ILE A 337 14.57 -5.32 10.15
CA ILE A 337 14.62 -4.23 9.17
C ILE A 337 14.16 -2.95 9.87
N ASN A 338 14.92 -1.87 9.73
CA ASN A 338 14.59 -0.60 10.36
C ASN A 338 13.33 -0.01 9.69
N PRO A 339 12.41 0.63 10.45
CA PRO A 339 11.19 1.24 9.90
C PRO A 339 11.42 2.25 8.77
N ASN A 340 12.61 2.86 8.69
CA ASN A 340 12.97 3.78 7.61
C ASN A 340 13.37 3.06 6.31
N CYS A 341 13.62 1.75 6.35
CA CYS A 341 13.93 0.93 5.18
C CYS A 341 12.65 0.37 4.55
N LYS A 342 11.79 1.28 4.07
CA LYS A 342 10.44 0.98 3.59
C LYS A 342 10.46 0.02 2.39
N HIS A 343 11.37 0.21 1.45
CA HIS A 343 11.44 -0.59 0.22
C HIS A 343 11.98 -1.99 0.51
N THR A 344 12.98 -2.10 1.39
CA THR A 344 13.46 -3.40 1.87
C THR A 344 12.33 -4.15 2.56
N ALA A 345 11.58 -3.50 3.46
CA ALA A 345 10.44 -4.12 4.14
C ALA A 345 9.34 -4.59 3.17
N GLU A 346 9.05 -3.80 2.13
CA GLU A 346 8.12 -4.15 1.07
C GLU A 346 8.59 -5.37 0.25
N GLU A 347 9.86 -5.41 -0.16
CA GLU A 347 10.41 -6.57 -0.87
C GLU A 347 10.36 -7.85 -0.02
N PHE A 348 10.73 -7.78 1.26
CA PHE A 348 10.63 -8.95 2.15
C PHE A 348 9.20 -9.47 2.29
N ARG A 349 8.20 -8.57 2.22
CA ARG A 349 6.78 -8.92 2.22
C ARG A 349 6.34 -9.54 0.89
N LEU A 350 6.81 -9.02 -0.24
CA LEU A 350 6.29 -9.38 -1.56
C LEU A 350 7.08 -10.50 -2.26
N TYR A 351 8.32 -10.75 -1.85
CA TYR A 351 9.18 -11.71 -2.52
C TYR A 351 8.68 -13.15 -2.32
N SER A 352 8.32 -13.80 -3.42
CA SER A 352 7.63 -15.09 -3.42
C SER A 352 8.24 -16.12 -4.38
N TYR A 353 7.94 -17.38 -4.13
CA TYR A 353 8.05 -18.46 -5.10
C TYR A 353 6.95 -18.34 -6.15
N LYS A 354 7.20 -18.82 -7.37
CA LYS A 354 6.19 -18.89 -8.42
C LYS A 354 5.10 -19.90 -8.07
N THR A 355 3.88 -19.66 -8.53
CA THR A 355 2.77 -20.60 -8.43
C THR A 355 2.34 -21.07 -9.83
N ASN A 356 1.91 -22.33 -9.96
CA ASN A 356 1.29 -22.81 -11.20
C ASN A 356 -0.19 -22.33 -11.27
N SER A 357 -0.85 -22.61 -12.40
CA SER A 357 -2.27 -22.25 -12.59
C SER A 357 -3.24 -22.96 -11.63
N ALA A 358 -2.81 -24.04 -10.97
CA ALA A 358 -3.58 -24.76 -9.96
C ALA A 358 -3.40 -24.17 -8.55
N GLY A 359 -2.47 -23.23 -8.38
CA GLY A 359 -2.13 -22.63 -7.08
C GLY A 359 -1.00 -23.33 -6.33
N ASP A 360 -0.39 -24.38 -6.88
CA ASP A 360 0.73 -25.07 -6.24
C ASP A 360 2.01 -24.21 -6.30
N ILE A 361 2.76 -24.19 -5.21
CA ILE A 361 4.04 -23.48 -5.11
C ILE A 361 5.12 -24.28 -5.82
N LEU A 362 5.82 -23.62 -6.74
CA LEU A 362 6.95 -24.17 -7.46
C LEU A 362 8.26 -23.82 -6.74
N PRO A 363 9.29 -24.68 -6.80
CA PRO A 363 10.62 -24.39 -6.23
C PRO A 363 11.42 -23.39 -7.10
N GLN A 364 10.73 -22.42 -7.71
CA GLN A 364 11.32 -21.38 -8.53
C GLN A 364 10.94 -20.03 -7.94
N LEU A 365 11.91 -19.15 -7.77
CA LEU A 365 11.68 -17.79 -7.27
C LEU A 365 11.00 -16.94 -8.35
N GLU A 366 10.05 -16.08 -7.95
CA GLU A 366 9.55 -15.04 -8.82
C GLU A 366 10.59 -13.92 -8.94
N ASP A 367 10.93 -13.54 -10.16
CA ASP A 367 11.94 -12.52 -10.45
C ASP A 367 11.29 -11.12 -10.41
N LYS A 368 10.78 -10.76 -9.23
CA LYS A 368 10.16 -9.47 -8.91
C LYS A 368 10.37 -9.14 -7.45
N ASN A 369 10.40 -7.85 -7.12
CA ASN A 369 10.50 -7.35 -5.74
C ASN A 369 11.72 -7.90 -4.99
N ASN A 370 12.89 -7.87 -5.64
CA ASN A 370 14.11 -8.50 -5.13
C ASN A 370 15.37 -7.63 -5.17
N HIS A 371 15.29 -6.33 -5.49
CA HIS A 371 16.47 -5.48 -5.68
C HIS A 371 17.23 -5.20 -4.38
N CYS A 372 16.52 -4.83 -3.30
CA CYS A 372 17.08 -4.71 -1.96
C CYS A 372 17.53 -6.09 -1.43
N ILE A 373 16.76 -7.15 -1.67
CA ILE A 373 17.12 -8.53 -1.27
C ILE A 373 18.42 -8.98 -1.97
N ASP A 374 18.56 -8.72 -3.26
CA ASP A 374 19.76 -9.04 -4.03
C ASP A 374 20.94 -8.18 -3.57
N ALA A 375 20.73 -6.89 -3.30
CA ALA A 375 21.72 -6.04 -2.68
C ALA A 375 22.21 -6.62 -1.33
N ILE A 376 21.31 -7.04 -0.44
CA ILE A 376 21.66 -7.71 0.84
C ILE A 376 22.49 -8.96 0.58
N ARG A 377 22.06 -9.78 -0.39
CA ARG A 377 22.76 -11.01 -0.78
C ARG A 377 24.17 -10.75 -1.28
N TYR A 378 24.36 -9.70 -2.09
CA TYR A 378 25.68 -9.26 -2.55
C TYR A 378 26.56 -8.79 -1.40
N ALA A 379 26.00 -8.04 -0.44
CA ALA A 379 26.70 -7.60 0.77
C ALA A 379 27.28 -8.80 1.54
N LEU A 380 26.46 -9.85 1.69
CA LEU A 380 26.76 -11.07 2.45
C LEU A 380 27.58 -12.13 1.70
N SER A 381 27.84 -11.94 0.40
CA SER A 381 28.57 -12.90 -0.44
C SER A 381 29.90 -13.45 0.14
N PRO A 382 30.73 -12.70 0.91
CA PRO A 382 31.93 -13.27 1.54
C PRO A 382 31.61 -14.32 2.61
N LEU A 383 30.55 -14.10 3.37
CA LEU A 383 30.13 -14.98 4.46
C LEU A 383 29.51 -16.26 3.90
N ILE A 384 28.69 -16.12 2.86
CA ILE A 384 28.08 -17.24 2.13
C ILE A 384 29.18 -18.18 1.61
N ARG A 385 30.19 -17.64 0.91
CA ARG A 385 31.29 -18.44 0.37
C ARG A 385 32.12 -19.13 1.45
N LYS A 386 32.44 -18.43 2.54
CA LYS A 386 33.20 -19.01 3.67
C LYS A 386 32.46 -20.20 4.28
N ARG A 387 31.13 -20.11 4.43
CA ARG A 387 30.29 -21.20 4.94
C ARG A 387 30.24 -22.38 3.99
N ASN A 388 30.09 -22.14 2.68
CA ASN A 388 30.04 -23.21 1.69
C ASN A 388 31.38 -23.96 1.62
N SER A 389 32.51 -23.25 1.64
CA SER A 389 33.84 -23.88 1.71
C SER A 389 34.01 -24.75 2.96
N ALA A 390 33.52 -24.29 4.13
CA ALA A 390 33.57 -25.07 5.37
C ALA A 390 32.65 -26.31 5.35
N LYS A 391 31.45 -26.22 4.73
CA LYS A 391 30.56 -27.37 4.52
C LYS A 391 31.22 -28.42 3.60
N SER A 392 31.79 -28.01 2.46
CA SER A 392 32.45 -28.92 1.52
C SER A 392 33.65 -29.64 2.12
N MET A 393 34.45 -28.94 2.95
CA MET A 393 35.57 -29.59 3.67
C MET A 393 35.10 -30.65 4.65
N LYS A 394 33.98 -30.44 5.36
CA LYS A 394 33.42 -31.44 6.29
C LYS A 394 32.87 -32.68 5.58
N ILE A 395 32.30 -32.53 4.38
CA ILE A 395 31.74 -33.66 3.61
C ILE A 395 32.86 -34.51 2.99
N GLY A 396 33.99 -33.93 2.59
CA GLY A 396 35.14 -34.68 2.06
C GLY A 396 36.02 -35.38 3.11
N LEU A 397 35.65 -35.30 4.39
CA LEU A 397 36.34 -35.91 5.53
C LEU A 397 35.55 -37.10 6.14
N ILE A 398 34.41 -37.45 5.55
CA ILE A 398 33.57 -38.62 5.83
C ILE A 398 33.67 -39.54 4.62
#